data_AF-A0A850Q0W6-F1
#
_entry.id   AF-A0A850Q0W6-F1
#
_cell.length_a   1.000
_cell.length_b   1.000
_cell.length_c   1.000
_cell.angle_alpha   90.00
_cell.angle_beta   90.00
_cell.angle_gamma   90.00
#
_symmetry.space_group_name_H-M   'P 1'
#
loop_
_entity.id
_entity.type
_entity.pdbx_description
1 polymer ?
#
loop_
_entity_poly.entity_id
_entity_poly.type
_entity_poly.pdbx_seq_one_letter_code
_entity_poly.pdbx_strand_id
1 'polypeptide(L)'
;MKKQLLISLTAAALSLSACAKPADKVTAQYVSPIQYQAYSCNQLSAEAQRVAVQASTASGVQNKKAQNDALVTGAAVVLFWPAAFFVGGNNENTAELARLKGELDAIERASISKNCGIEFRRQG
;
A
#
# COMPACT_ATOMS: atom_id res chain seq x y z
N MET A 1 15.97 43.92 -11.14
CA MET A 1 15.25 42.78 -11.75
C MET A 1 15.96 41.42 -11.57
N LYS A 2 16.96 41.27 -10.66
CA LYS A 2 17.63 39.97 -10.40
C LYS A 2 17.14 39.25 -9.14
N LYS A 3 16.57 39.97 -8.16
CA LYS A 3 16.10 39.41 -6.89
C LYS A 3 14.78 38.64 -7.00
N GLN A 4 13.93 38.95 -7.98
CA GLN A 4 12.63 38.26 -8.15
C GLN A 4 12.74 36.91 -8.87
N LEU A 5 13.81 36.69 -9.63
CA LEU A 5 14.14 35.38 -10.22
C LEU A 5 14.63 34.36 -9.17
N LEU A 6 15.17 34.83 -8.05
CA LEU A 6 15.66 33.97 -6.97
C LEU A 6 14.53 33.41 -6.08
N ILE A 7 13.38 34.09 -6.02
CA ILE A 7 12.26 33.70 -5.16
C ILE A 7 11.40 32.62 -5.83
N SER A 8 11.36 32.59 -7.17
CA SER A 8 10.53 31.63 -7.91
C SER A 8 11.14 30.23 -8.00
N LEU A 9 12.44 30.06 -7.70
CA LEU A 9 13.13 28.77 -7.75
C LEU A 9 13.03 27.99 -6.43
N THR A 10 12.66 28.64 -5.33
CA THR A 10 12.61 28.03 -3.99
C THR A 10 11.27 27.34 -3.70
N ALA A 11 10.20 27.67 -4.43
CA ALA A 11 8.85 27.14 -4.19
C ALA A 11 8.59 25.76 -4.82
N ALA A 12 9.49 25.25 -5.68
CA ALA A 12 9.34 23.95 -6.35
C ALA A 12 9.92 22.77 -5.56
N ALA A 13 10.56 23.02 -4.40
CA ALA A 13 11.29 22.00 -3.63
C ALA A 13 10.46 21.28 -2.54
N LEU A 14 9.16 21.57 -2.42
CA LEU A 14 8.33 21.07 -1.31
C LEU A 14 7.53 19.79 -1.62
N SER A 15 7.71 19.18 -2.79
CA SER A 15 7.06 17.91 -3.14
C SER A 15 8.04 16.73 -3.07
N LEU A 16 8.80 16.59 -1.97
CA LEU A 16 9.45 15.32 -1.63
C LEU A 16 8.39 14.39 -1.03
N SER A 17 7.58 13.78 -1.89
CA SER A 17 6.75 12.64 -1.49
C SER A 17 7.66 11.47 -1.14
N ALA A 18 7.62 11.01 0.12
CA ALA A 18 8.26 9.77 0.54
C ALA A 18 7.92 8.64 -0.45
N CYS A 19 8.95 7.97 -0.99
CA CYS A 19 8.79 6.97 -2.05
C CYS A 19 7.92 5.76 -1.63
N ALA A 20 7.91 5.41 -0.35
CA ALA A 20 7.07 4.36 0.19
C ALA A 20 5.77 4.92 0.76
N LYS A 21 4.64 4.57 0.13
CA LYS A 21 3.30 4.86 0.63
C LYS A 21 3.06 4.11 1.95
N PRO A 22 2.52 4.74 3.00
CA PRO A 22 2.06 4.00 4.18
C PRO A 22 1.02 2.96 3.78
N ALA A 23 0.96 1.84 4.51
CA ALA A 23 0.12 0.68 4.20
C ALA A 23 -1.35 1.06 3.98
N ASP A 24 -1.85 2.01 4.75
CA ASP A 24 -3.25 2.48 4.72
C ASP A 24 -3.58 3.20 3.40
N LYS A 25 -2.56 3.78 2.75
CA LYS A 25 -2.65 4.44 1.44
C LYS A 25 -2.39 3.49 0.26
N VAL A 26 -2.14 2.21 0.52
CA VAL A 26 -2.04 1.18 -0.53
C VAL A 26 -3.46 0.76 -0.92
N THR A 27 -3.84 1.08 -2.15
CA THR A 27 -5.14 0.71 -2.73
C THR A 27 -5.18 -0.79 -3.02
N ALA A 28 -6.33 -1.41 -2.80
CA ALA A 28 -6.57 -2.79 -3.19
C ALA A 28 -6.43 -2.94 -4.71
N GLN A 29 -5.69 -3.97 -5.14
CA GLN A 29 -5.69 -4.41 -6.52
C GLN A 29 -7.00 -5.17 -6.79
N TYR A 30 -7.59 -5.01 -7.97
CA TYR A 30 -8.77 -5.80 -8.30
C TYR A 30 -8.43 -7.30 -8.40
N VAL A 31 -9.19 -8.11 -7.67
CA VAL A 31 -9.17 -9.58 -7.75
C VAL A 31 -10.59 -10.06 -8.02
N SER A 32 -10.74 -11.04 -8.92
CA SER A 32 -12.06 -11.55 -9.31
C SER A 32 -12.70 -12.33 -8.16
N PRO A 33 -13.96 -12.06 -7.79
CA PRO A 33 -14.67 -12.85 -6.77
C PRO A 33 -15.11 -14.24 -7.25
N ILE A 34 -15.05 -14.52 -8.56
CA ILE A 34 -15.48 -15.81 -9.13
C ILE A 34 -14.68 -16.98 -8.55
N GLN A 35 -13.39 -16.78 -8.26
CA GLN A 35 -12.54 -17.82 -7.67
C GLN A 35 -13.03 -18.32 -6.30
N TYR A 36 -13.82 -17.50 -5.59
CA TYR A 36 -14.39 -17.82 -4.28
C TYR A 36 -15.87 -18.26 -4.34
N GLN A 37 -16.50 -18.26 -5.53
CA GLN A 37 -17.92 -18.64 -5.65
C GLN A 37 -18.21 -20.08 -5.23
N ALA A 38 -17.24 -20.99 -5.33
CA ALA A 38 -17.42 -22.38 -4.91
C ALA A 38 -17.34 -22.56 -3.38
N TYR A 39 -16.89 -21.55 -2.63
CA TYR A 39 -16.61 -21.69 -1.19
C TYR A 39 -17.92 -21.64 -0.39
N SER A 40 -18.00 -22.44 0.68
CA SER A 40 -19.02 -22.31 1.73
C SER A 40 -18.73 -21.11 2.63
N CYS A 41 -19.71 -20.66 3.41
CA CYS A 41 -19.50 -19.55 4.35
C CYS A 41 -18.37 -19.82 5.36
N ASN A 42 -18.24 -21.06 5.83
CA ASN A 42 -17.13 -21.45 6.71
C ASN A 42 -15.77 -21.37 5.99
N GLN A 43 -15.72 -21.80 4.72
CA GLN A 43 -14.51 -21.69 3.91
C GLN A 43 -14.15 -20.23 3.61
N LEU A 44 -15.14 -19.38 3.31
CA LEU A 44 -14.93 -17.94 3.10
C LEU A 44 -14.41 -17.25 4.37
N SER A 45 -14.93 -17.61 5.54
CA SER A 45 -14.46 -17.07 6.82
C SER A 45 -13.03 -17.50 7.12
N ALA A 46 -12.70 -18.78 6.94
CA ALA A 46 -11.35 -19.28 7.15
C ALA A 46 -10.35 -18.66 6.17
N GLU A 47 -10.77 -18.50 4.91
CA GLU A 47 -9.98 -17.85 3.86
C GLU A 47 -9.72 -16.38 4.21
N ALA A 48 -10.77 -15.63 4.57
CA ALA A 48 -10.68 -14.24 4.99
C ALA A 48 -9.69 -14.05 6.14
N GLN A 49 -9.75 -14.91 7.17
CA GLN A 49 -8.83 -14.87 8.30
C GLN A 49 -7.38 -15.11 7.85
N ARG A 50 -7.14 -16.12 7.01
CA ARG A 50 -5.80 -16.43 6.50
C ARG A 50 -5.22 -15.25 5.71
N VAL A 51 -5.99 -14.70 4.78
CA VAL A 51 -5.56 -13.55 3.96
C VAL A 51 -5.37 -12.31 4.83
N ALA A 52 -6.22 -12.07 5.84
CA ALA A 52 -6.10 -10.93 6.75
C ALA A 52 -4.80 -10.97 7.59
N VAL A 53 -4.37 -12.15 8.05
CA VAL A 53 -3.09 -12.32 8.76
C VAL A 53 -1.89 -12.03 7.84
N GLN A 54 -1.97 -12.45 6.58
CA GLN A 54 -0.92 -12.12 5.59
C GLN A 54 -0.90 -10.62 5.29
N ALA A 55 -2.07 -10.01 5.09
CA ALA A 55 -2.22 -8.58 4.83
C ALA A 55 -1.70 -7.73 5.99
N SER A 56 -1.95 -8.11 7.24
CA SER A 56 -1.46 -7.39 8.42
C SER A 56 0.07 -7.46 8.54
N THR A 57 0.65 -8.63 8.25
CA THR A 57 2.10 -8.82 8.21
C THR A 57 2.74 -7.94 7.13
N ALA A 58 2.19 -7.98 5.91
CA ALA A 58 2.65 -7.15 4.79
C ALA A 58 2.49 -5.65 5.08
N SER A 59 1.40 -5.25 5.72
CA SER A 59 1.15 -3.87 6.17
C SER A 59 2.20 -3.40 7.18
N GLY A 60 2.58 -4.24 8.14
CA GLY A 60 3.64 -3.94 9.11
C GLY A 60 4.99 -3.71 8.45
N VAL A 61 5.35 -4.54 7.46
CA VAL A 61 6.58 -4.37 6.66
C VAL A 61 6.53 -3.09 5.84
N GLN A 62 5.41 -2.81 5.18
CA GLN A 62 5.21 -1.60 4.38
C GLN A 62 5.32 -0.32 5.22
N ASN A 63 4.70 -0.30 6.42
CA ASN A 63 4.75 0.84 7.33
C ASN A 63 6.17 1.10 7.86
N LYS A 64 6.93 0.05 8.20
CA LYS A 64 8.34 0.18 8.56
C LYS A 64 9.18 0.74 7.40
N LYS A 65 8.92 0.31 6.16
CA LYS A 65 9.60 0.86 4.97
C LYS A 65 9.27 2.33 4.75
N ALA A 66 7.98 2.70 4.87
CA ALA A 66 7.54 4.10 4.79
C ALA A 66 8.21 5.00 5.85
N GLN A 67 8.36 4.51 7.08
CA GLN A 67 9.04 5.24 8.16
C GLN A 67 10.55 5.37 7.92
N ASN A 68 11.22 4.30 7.49
CA ASN A 68 12.65 4.31 7.23
C ASN A 68 13.01 5.21 6.03
N ASP A 69 12.21 5.16 4.96
CA ASP A 69 12.40 6.03 3.79
C ASP A 69 12.21 7.51 4.14
N ALA A 70 11.31 7.83 5.08
CA ALA A 70 11.10 9.21 5.56
C ALA A 70 12.27 9.74 6.41
N LEU A 71 12.99 8.88 7.13
CA LEU A 71 14.11 9.29 7.99
C LEU A 71 15.46 9.35 7.25
N VAL A 72 15.71 8.43 6.31
CA VAL A 72 16.98 8.34 5.59
C VAL A 72 17.12 9.43 4.51
N THR A 73 16.01 9.93 3.97
CA THR A 73 16.04 10.90 2.87
C THR A 73 16.41 12.33 3.29
N GLY A 74 16.28 12.72 4.56
CA GLY A 74 16.54 14.10 4.98
C GLY A 74 18.00 14.56 4.81
N ALA A 75 18.97 13.69 5.08
CA ALA A 75 20.40 14.00 4.95
C ALA A 75 21.06 13.32 3.73
N ALA A 76 20.62 12.13 3.34
CA ALA A 76 21.23 11.37 2.24
C ALA A 76 20.82 11.86 0.85
N VAL A 77 19.62 12.45 0.68
CA VAL A 77 19.15 12.92 -0.64
C VAL A 77 19.99 14.07 -1.18
N VAL A 78 20.54 14.94 -0.34
CA VAL A 78 21.37 16.07 -0.82
C VAL A 78 22.74 15.58 -1.33
N LEU A 79 23.34 14.60 -0.66
CA LEU A 79 24.67 14.07 -1.02
C LEU A 79 24.63 12.99 -2.10
N PHE A 80 23.53 12.23 -2.17
CA PHE A 80 23.39 11.08 -3.06
C PHE A 80 22.14 11.19 -3.96
N TRP A 81 21.65 12.40 -4.29
CA TRP A 81 20.51 12.55 -5.23
C TRP A 81 20.68 11.76 -6.52
N PRO A 82 21.91 11.63 -7.12
CA PRO A 82 22.00 10.95 -8.41
C PRO A 82 21.68 9.47 -8.27
N ALA A 83 21.98 8.89 -7.11
CA ALA A 83 21.65 7.51 -6.78
C ALA A 83 20.15 7.31 -6.52
N ALA A 84 19.42 8.35 -6.09
CA ALA A 84 17.98 8.26 -5.85
C ALA A 84 17.18 7.90 -7.12
N PHE A 85 17.67 8.29 -8.30
CA PHE A 85 17.09 7.87 -9.59
C PHE A 85 17.19 6.35 -9.84
N PHE A 86 18.09 5.65 -9.15
CA PHE A 86 18.29 4.20 -9.29
C PHE A 86 17.57 3.37 -8.21
N VAL A 87 17.05 3.99 -7.14
CA VAL A 87 16.40 3.29 -6.02
C VAL A 87 14.87 3.17 -6.19
N GLY A 88 14.28 3.95 -7.09
CA GLY A 88 12.84 3.92 -7.39
C GLY A 88 12.42 2.74 -8.28
N GLY A 89 12.43 1.51 -7.74
CA GLY A 89 12.10 0.34 -8.56
C GLY A 89 11.36 -0.81 -7.88
N ASN A 90 11.62 -1.10 -6.60
CA ASN A 90 11.16 -2.37 -6.01
C ASN A 90 10.08 -2.13 -4.94
N ASN A 91 8.85 -1.93 -5.43
CA ASN A 91 7.63 -1.84 -4.63
C ASN A 91 6.94 -3.21 -4.47
N GLU A 92 7.70 -4.31 -4.47
CA GLU A 92 7.16 -5.68 -4.36
C GLU A 92 6.26 -5.84 -3.13
N ASN A 93 6.66 -5.31 -1.97
CA ASN A 93 5.85 -5.33 -0.74
C ASN A 93 4.52 -4.55 -0.89
N THR A 94 4.52 -3.48 -1.69
CA THR A 94 3.32 -2.68 -1.95
C THR A 94 2.38 -3.40 -2.91
N ALA A 95 2.91 -4.06 -3.93
CA ALA A 95 2.14 -4.87 -4.87
C ALA A 95 1.51 -6.07 -4.16
N GLU A 96 2.26 -6.75 -3.30
CA GLU A 96 1.76 -7.88 -2.51
C GLU A 96 0.66 -7.43 -1.53
N LEU A 97 0.85 -6.32 -0.84
CA LEU A 97 -0.18 -5.77 0.03
C LEU A 97 -1.44 -5.37 -0.76
N ALA A 98 -1.29 -4.76 -1.93
CA ALA A 98 -2.41 -4.40 -2.80
C ALA A 98 -3.18 -5.65 -3.25
N ARG A 99 -2.47 -6.73 -3.61
CA ARG A 99 -3.04 -8.03 -3.98
C ARG A 99 -3.83 -8.66 -2.83
N LEU A 100 -3.25 -8.72 -1.63
CA LEU A 100 -3.89 -9.27 -0.43
C LEU A 100 -5.15 -8.49 -0.03
N LYS A 101 -5.13 -7.15 -0.11
CA LYS A 101 -6.32 -6.32 0.07
C LYS A 101 -7.40 -6.62 -0.97
N GLY A 102 -6.99 -6.82 -2.23
CA GLY A 102 -7.87 -7.26 -3.32
C GLY A 102 -8.55 -8.60 -3.07
N GLU A 103 -7.80 -9.57 -2.55
CA GLU A 103 -8.35 -10.88 -2.18
C GLU A 103 -9.40 -10.75 -1.06
N LEU A 104 -9.16 -9.92 -0.04
CA LEU A 104 -10.15 -9.66 1.00
C LEU A 104 -11.44 -9.05 0.42
N ASP A 105 -11.33 -8.07 -0.47
CA ASP A 105 -12.49 -7.47 -1.16
C ASP A 105 -13.25 -8.50 -2.01
N ALA A 106 -12.53 -9.41 -2.67
CA ALA A 106 -13.12 -10.47 -3.47
C ALA A 106 -13.86 -11.51 -2.60
N ILE A 107 -13.29 -11.89 -1.46
CA ILE A 107 -13.91 -12.78 -0.47
C ILE A 107 -15.14 -12.10 0.16
N GLU A 108 -15.06 -10.80 0.47
CA GLU A 108 -16.19 -10.00 0.96
C GLU A 108 -17.34 -10.01 -0.04
N ARG A 109 -17.07 -9.73 -1.31
CA ARG A 109 -18.10 -9.77 -2.38
C ARG A 109 -18.73 -11.15 -2.53
N ALA A 110 -17.92 -12.22 -2.45
CA ALA A 110 -18.44 -13.59 -2.49
C ALA A 110 -19.29 -13.92 -1.25
N SER A 111 -18.89 -13.45 -0.06
CA SER A 111 -19.64 -13.58 1.19
C SER A 111 -20.99 -12.85 1.13
N ILE A 112 -21.01 -11.61 0.63
CA ILE A 112 -22.24 -10.83 0.43
C ILE A 112 -23.18 -11.54 -0.53
N SER A 113 -22.67 -12.00 -1.68
CA SER A 113 -23.47 -12.73 -2.68
C SER A 113 -24.10 -14.01 -2.12
N LYS A 114 -23.51 -14.59 -1.06
CA LYS A 114 -23.98 -15.81 -0.40
C LYS A 114 -24.69 -15.56 0.93
N ASN A 115 -24.85 -14.31 1.35
CA ASN A 115 -25.45 -13.92 2.63
C ASN A 115 -24.78 -14.61 3.85
N CYS A 116 -23.46 -14.72 3.85
CA CYS A 116 -22.74 -15.43 4.92
C CYS A 116 -22.63 -14.65 6.25
N GLY A 117 -23.02 -13.37 6.29
CA GLY A 117 -23.02 -12.55 7.53
C GLY A 117 -21.64 -12.27 8.12
N ILE A 118 -20.57 -12.40 7.33
CA ILE A 118 -19.19 -12.17 7.80
C ILE A 118 -18.91 -10.67 7.82
N GLU A 119 -18.46 -10.15 8.97
CA GLU A 119 -18.04 -8.74 9.10
C GLU A 119 -16.56 -8.57 8.74
N PHE A 120 -16.29 -7.80 7.69
CA PHE A 120 -14.94 -7.41 7.29
C PHE A 120 -14.60 -6.05 7.90
N ARG A 121 -13.71 -6.03 8.90
CA ARG A 121 -13.24 -4.76 9.48
C ARG A 121 -12.24 -4.10 8.53
N ARG A 122 -12.70 -3.14 7.71
CA ARG A 122 -11.79 -2.29 6.92
C ARG A 122 -10.96 -1.40 7.85
N GLN A 123 -9.66 -1.65 7.88
CA GLN A 123 -8.69 -0.75 8.50
C GLN A 123 -8.24 0.23 7.40
N GLY A 124 -8.67 1.48 7.53
CA GLY A 124 -8.38 2.56 6.57
C GLY A 124 -7.23 3.46 6.98
#